data_AF-A0A1M4IS11-F1
#
_entry.id   AF-A0A1M4IS11-F1
#
_cell.length_a   1.000
_cell.length_b   1.000
_cell.length_c   1.000
_cell.angle_alpha   90.00
_cell.angle_beta   90.00
_cell.angle_gamma   90.00
#
_symmetry.space_group_name_H-M   'P 1'
#
loop_
_entity.id
_entity.type
_entity.pdbx_description
1 polymer ?
#
loop_
_entity_poly.entity_id
_entity_poly.type
_entity_poly.pdbx_seq_one_letter_code
_entity_poly.pdbx_strand_id
1 'polypeptide(L)'
;MRKPPSRPAATSRKRAPHQPAQFRDWTIVEPTLTPMLTPEQIAAELAAEEARPPRAPRRTRPPKRCKMGYGYYPASNQVVPALRLRGRWLEQLGFAIGSTLRIEVRAGELVVRVAGAD
;
A
#
# COMPACT_ATOMS: atom_id res chain seq x y z
N MET A 1 -47.14 31.16 16.55
CA MET A 1 -46.95 29.76 16.08
C MET A 1 -46.30 29.80 14.70
N ARG A 2 -45.01 29.46 14.56
CA ARG A 2 -44.28 29.50 13.28
C ARG A 2 -44.39 28.13 12.60
N LYS A 3 -44.95 28.08 11.38
CA LYS A 3 -44.92 26.89 10.53
C LYS A 3 -43.47 26.64 10.08
N PRO A 4 -42.95 25.40 10.13
CA PRO A 4 -41.64 25.08 9.59
C PRO A 4 -41.67 25.06 8.06
N PRO A 5 -40.59 25.41 7.36
CA PRO A 5 -40.52 25.29 5.90
C PRO A 5 -40.46 23.82 5.49
N SER A 6 -41.20 23.51 4.44
CA SER A 6 -41.29 22.20 3.77
C SER A 6 -39.91 21.72 3.29
N ARG A 7 -39.52 20.51 3.73
CA ARG A 7 -38.33 19.78 3.27
C ARG A 7 -38.54 19.30 1.82
N PRO A 8 -37.63 19.56 0.87
CA PRO A 8 -37.70 18.91 -0.44
C PRO A 8 -37.40 17.40 -0.27
N ALA A 9 -38.20 16.56 -0.92
CA ALA A 9 -38.02 15.12 -0.94
C ALA A 9 -36.64 14.75 -1.50
N ALA A 10 -35.92 13.88 -0.78
CA ALA A 10 -34.65 13.34 -1.25
C ALA A 10 -34.90 12.53 -2.53
N THR A 11 -34.38 13.01 -3.66
CA THR A 11 -34.36 12.25 -4.90
C THR A 11 -33.55 10.98 -4.68
N SER A 12 -34.18 9.81 -4.80
CA SER A 12 -33.47 8.53 -4.77
C SER A 12 -32.51 8.49 -5.96
N ARG A 13 -31.21 8.55 -5.69
CA ARG A 13 -30.21 8.29 -6.72
C ARG A 13 -30.33 6.81 -7.07
N LYS A 14 -30.87 6.50 -8.26
CA LYS A 14 -30.83 5.15 -8.83
C LYS A 14 -29.37 4.69 -8.85
N ARG A 15 -29.05 3.65 -8.08
CA ARG A 15 -27.75 2.98 -8.20
C ARG A 15 -27.68 2.35 -9.58
N ALA A 16 -26.59 2.59 -10.30
CA ALA A 16 -26.28 1.85 -11.50
C ALA A 16 -26.25 0.34 -11.17
N PRO A 17 -26.71 -0.55 -12.07
CA PRO A 17 -26.64 -1.98 -11.86
C PRO A 17 -25.21 -2.40 -11.54
N HIS A 18 -25.04 -3.19 -10.48
CA HIS A 18 -23.75 -3.77 -10.12
C HIS A 18 -23.32 -4.72 -11.23
N GLN A 19 -22.29 -4.35 -12.01
CA GLN A 19 -21.69 -5.25 -12.99
C GLN A 19 -21.08 -6.43 -12.20
N PRO A 20 -21.53 -7.68 -12.40
CA PRO A 20 -20.92 -8.82 -11.70
C PRO A 20 -19.45 -8.87 -12.07
N ALA A 21 -18.60 -9.07 -11.06
CA ALA A 21 -17.17 -9.21 -11.29
C ALA A 21 -16.96 -10.33 -12.31
N GLN A 22 -16.40 -9.97 -13.47
CA GLN A 22 -15.97 -10.95 -14.45
C GLN A 22 -14.96 -11.85 -13.75
N PHE A 23 -15.37 -13.07 -13.43
CA PHE A 23 -14.48 -14.07 -12.89
C PHE A 23 -13.42 -14.30 -13.97
N ARG A 24 -12.19 -13.89 -13.67
CA ARG A 24 -11.07 -14.22 -14.53
C ARG A 24 -10.86 -15.71 -14.33
N ASP A 25 -11.30 -16.51 -15.28
CA ASP A 25 -10.98 -17.92 -15.33
C ASP A 25 -9.47 -18.04 -15.51
N TRP A 26 -8.76 -18.31 -14.42
CA TRP A 26 -7.34 -18.60 -14.48
C TRP A 26 -7.20 -19.98 -15.10
N THR A 27 -6.87 -20.03 -16.38
CA THR A 27 -6.53 -21.29 -17.04
C THR A 27 -5.11 -21.65 -16.62
N ILE A 28 -4.95 -22.78 -15.94
CA ILE A 28 -3.62 -23.34 -15.67
C ILE A 28 -3.08 -23.82 -17.02
N VAL A 29 -2.09 -23.12 -17.54
CA VAL A 29 -1.33 -23.56 -18.71
C VAL A 29 -0.30 -24.56 -18.20
N GLU A 30 -0.47 -25.83 -18.55
CA GLU A 30 0.50 -26.86 -18.23
C GLU A 30 1.81 -26.56 -18.97
N PRO A 31 2.91 -26.26 -18.26
CA PRO A 31 4.13 -25.82 -18.91
C PRO A 31 4.71 -26.98 -19.70
N THR A 32 5.08 -26.71 -20.96
CA THR A 32 5.89 -27.64 -21.74
C THR A 32 7.18 -27.91 -20.96
N LEU A 33 7.48 -29.19 -20.72
CA LEU A 33 8.68 -29.60 -19.99
C LEU A 33 9.92 -29.06 -20.71
N THR A 34 10.61 -28.11 -20.08
CA THR A 34 11.89 -27.62 -20.59
C THR A 34 12.89 -28.77 -20.54
N PRO A 35 13.50 -29.17 -21.67
CA PRO A 35 14.52 -30.21 -21.65
C PRO A 35 15.71 -29.75 -20.80
N MET A 36 16.38 -30.71 -20.16
CA MET A 36 17.54 -30.43 -19.33
C MET A 36 18.65 -29.79 -20.18
N LEU A 37 19.10 -28.61 -19.77
CA LEU A 37 20.16 -27.88 -20.46
C LEU A 37 21.47 -28.66 -20.40
N THR A 38 22.23 -28.58 -21.49
CA THR A 38 23.61 -29.06 -21.52
C THR A 38 24.52 -28.16 -20.67
N PRO A 39 25.67 -28.66 -20.16
CA PRO A 39 26.59 -27.85 -19.36
C PRO A 39 27.05 -26.56 -20.05
N GLU A 40 27.21 -26.58 -21.38
CA GLU A 40 27.57 -25.40 -22.17
C GLU A 40 26.45 -24.36 -22.21
N GLN A 41 25.19 -24.80 -22.33
CA GLN A 41 24.03 -23.91 -22.29
C GLN A 41 23.82 -23.31 -20.90
N ILE A 42 24.09 -24.08 -19.84
CA ILE A 42 24.06 -23.58 -18.46
C ILE A 42 25.14 -22.51 -18.28
N ALA A 43 26.36 -22.75 -18.74
CA ALA A 43 27.44 -21.76 -18.69
C ALA A 43 27.11 -20.50 -19.49
N ALA A 44 26.48 -20.64 -20.66
CA ALA A 44 26.02 -19.52 -21.48
C ALA A 44 24.91 -18.71 -20.81
N GLU A 45 23.93 -19.34 -20.15
CA GLU A 45 22.88 -18.63 -19.40
C GLU A 45 23.45 -17.89 -18.18
N LEU A 46 24.37 -18.52 -17.43
CA LEU A 46 25.02 -17.86 -16.30
C LEU A 46 25.85 -16.65 -16.76
N ALA A 47 26.61 -16.79 -17.86
CA ALA A 47 27.35 -15.67 -18.44
C ALA A 47 26.42 -14.56 -18.95
N ALA A 48 25.26 -14.92 -19.51
CA ALA A 48 24.26 -13.95 -19.96
C ALA A 48 23.57 -13.21 -18.80
N GLU A 49 23.30 -13.90 -17.68
CA GLU A 49 22.73 -13.27 -16.48
C GLU A 49 23.76 -12.39 -15.76
N GLU A 50 25.04 -12.76 -15.77
CA GLU A 50 26.12 -11.93 -15.22
C GLU A 50 26.40 -10.68 -16.07
N ALA A 51 26.30 -10.80 -17.41
CA ALA A 51 26.38 -9.65 -18.31
C ALA A 51 25.14 -8.74 -18.26
N ARG A 52 24.07 -9.16 -17.56
CA ARG A 52 22.82 -8.41 -17.50
C ARG A 52 23.00 -7.16 -16.65
N PRO A 53 22.68 -5.96 -17.18
CA PRO A 53 22.81 -4.74 -16.40
C PRO A 53 21.88 -4.81 -15.18
N PRO A 54 22.33 -4.34 -14.00
CA PRO A 54 21.51 -4.35 -12.80
C PRO A 54 20.23 -3.57 -13.05
N ARG A 55 19.10 -4.16 -12.66
CA ARG A 55 17.80 -3.54 -12.84
C ARG A 55 17.78 -2.20 -12.10
N ALA A 56 17.39 -1.13 -12.80
CA ALA A 56 17.34 0.20 -12.22
C ALA A 56 16.56 0.19 -10.89
N PRO A 57 17.07 0.83 -9.84
CA PRO A 57 16.42 0.83 -8.53
C PRO A 57 15.01 1.40 -8.67
N ARG A 58 14.03 0.67 -8.14
CA ARG A 58 12.63 1.11 -8.15
C ARG A 58 12.56 2.43 -7.37
N ARG A 59 12.07 3.49 -8.01
CA ARG A 59 11.79 4.76 -7.34
C ARG A 59 10.83 4.50 -6.18
N THR A 60 11.28 4.74 -4.96
CA THR A 60 10.39 4.79 -3.81
C THR A 60 9.53 6.04 -3.96
N ARG A 61 8.24 5.95 -3.65
CA ARG A 61 7.35 7.12 -3.65
C ARG A 61 6.63 7.15 -2.32
N PRO A 62 6.73 8.25 -1.56
CA PRO A 62 5.90 8.39 -0.36
C PRO A 62 4.42 8.39 -0.77
N PRO A 63 3.55 7.74 0.01
CA PRO A 63 2.12 7.79 -0.22
C PRO A 63 1.62 9.22 0.00
N LYS A 64 0.97 9.80 -1.01
CA LYS A 64 0.41 11.16 -0.92
C LYS A 64 -0.83 11.24 -0.03
N ARG A 65 -1.57 10.13 0.10
CA ARG A 65 -2.80 10.01 0.91
C ARG A 65 -2.88 8.60 1.49
N CYS A 66 -3.27 8.49 2.76
CA CYS A 66 -3.58 7.23 3.40
C CYS A 66 -4.95 7.36 4.10
N LYS A 67 -5.68 6.25 4.19
CA LYS A 67 -6.92 6.18 4.98
C LYS A 67 -6.56 5.75 6.39
N MET A 68 -7.26 6.32 7.37
CA MET A 68 -7.16 5.89 8.76
C MET A 68 -7.69 4.46 8.86
N GLY A 69 -6.88 3.57 9.40
CA GLY A 69 -7.31 2.22 9.76
C GLY A 69 -7.90 2.19 11.16
N TYR A 70 -8.15 0.98 11.65
CA TYR A 70 -8.58 0.77 13.02
C TYR A 70 -7.65 -0.20 13.74
N GLY A 71 -7.42 0.06 15.01
CA GLY A 71 -6.85 -0.85 15.99
C GLY A 71 -7.93 -1.36 16.92
N TYR A 72 -7.69 -2.50 17.56
CA TYR A 72 -8.63 -3.10 18.49
C TYR A 72 -7.92 -3.44 19.80
N TYR A 73 -8.46 -2.94 20.90
CA TYR A 73 -8.01 -3.30 22.24
C TYR A 73 -8.90 -4.43 22.78
N PRO A 74 -8.38 -5.65 22.95
CA PRO A 74 -9.19 -6.80 23.38
C PRO A 74 -9.67 -6.68 24.82
N ALA A 75 -8.88 -6.08 25.71
CA ALA A 75 -9.22 -5.93 27.12
C ALA A 75 -10.40 -4.96 27.37
N SER A 76 -10.54 -3.93 26.52
CA SER A 76 -11.59 -2.91 26.63
C SER A 76 -12.66 -3.02 25.53
N ASN A 77 -12.52 -4.00 24.64
CA ASN A 77 -13.37 -4.20 23.46
C ASN A 77 -13.54 -2.92 22.61
N GLN A 78 -12.50 -2.06 22.56
CA GLN A 78 -12.57 -0.74 21.94
C GLN A 78 -11.88 -0.71 20.56
N VAL A 79 -12.56 -0.09 19.59
CA VAL A 79 -11.99 0.24 18.28
C VAL A 79 -11.38 1.64 18.33
N VAL A 80 -10.12 1.77 17.95
CA VAL A 80 -9.37 3.04 17.98
C VAL A 80 -8.82 3.37 16.58
N PRO A 81 -8.62 4.65 16.23
CA PRO A 81 -7.99 5.02 14.97
C PRO A 81 -6.52 4.57 14.95
N ALA A 82 -6.09 3.95 13.85
CA ALA A 82 -4.71 3.48 13.68
C ALA A 82 -4.14 3.89 12.32
N LEU A 83 -2.94 4.50 12.35
CA LEU A 83 -2.20 4.90 11.16
C LEU A 83 -1.00 3.98 10.94
N ARG A 84 -0.90 3.37 9.74
CA ARG A 84 0.22 2.50 9.37
C ARG A 84 1.03 3.11 8.21
N LEU A 85 2.25 3.53 8.50
CA LEU A 85 3.22 3.98 7.49
C LEU A 85 4.23 2.86 7.24
N ARG A 86 4.53 2.58 5.97
CA ARG A 86 5.50 1.54 5.58
C ARG A 86 6.17 1.83 4.24
N GLY A 87 7.38 1.30 4.07
CA GLY A 87 8.10 1.23 2.80
C GLY A 87 9.42 2.00 2.81
N ARG A 88 10.25 1.73 1.80
CA ARG A 88 11.62 2.28 1.63
C ARG A 88 11.70 3.81 1.60
N TRP A 89 10.59 4.49 1.34
CA TRP A 89 10.55 5.96 1.38
C TRP A 89 10.73 6.51 2.81
N LEU A 90 10.35 5.74 3.85
CA LEU A 90 10.60 6.12 5.25
C LEU A 90 12.09 6.02 5.57
N GLU A 91 12.73 4.92 5.16
CA GLU A 91 14.17 4.70 5.32
C GLU A 91 14.98 5.82 4.65
N GLN A 92 14.59 6.25 3.44
CA GLN A 92 15.22 7.37 2.73
C GLN A 92 15.06 8.72 3.44
N LEU A 93 14.05 8.88 4.30
CA LEU A 93 13.86 10.06 5.14
C LEU A 93 14.58 9.93 6.51
N GLY A 94 15.32 8.85 6.74
CA GLY A 94 16.04 8.60 7.99
C GLY A 94 15.23 7.90 9.09
N PHE A 95 14.00 7.45 8.80
CA PHE A 95 13.20 6.65 9.73
C PHE A 95 13.69 5.20 9.73
N ALA A 96 14.86 4.96 10.31
CA ALA A 96 15.43 3.63 10.44
C ALA A 96 14.82 2.86 11.62
N ILE A 97 14.98 1.54 11.60
CA ILE A 97 14.58 0.68 12.73
C ILE A 97 15.45 1.06 13.93
N GLY A 98 14.83 1.31 15.07
CA GLY A 98 15.52 1.75 16.30
C GLY A 98 15.71 3.27 16.40
N SER A 99 15.38 4.05 15.37
CA SER A 99 15.40 5.51 15.48
C SER A 99 14.35 6.02 16.47
N THR A 100 14.74 6.95 17.34
CA THR A 100 13.80 7.68 18.19
C THR A 100 13.06 8.71 17.36
N LEU A 101 11.73 8.77 17.49
CA LEU A 101 10.88 9.69 16.73
C LEU A 101 10.26 10.75 17.64
N ARG A 102 10.22 11.99 17.15
CA ARG A 102 9.48 13.09 17.77
C ARG A 102 8.12 13.22 17.08
N ILE A 103 7.06 13.16 17.88
CA ILE A 103 5.67 13.27 17.41
C ILE A 103 5.08 14.57 17.96
N GLU A 104 4.66 15.46 17.07
CA GLU A 104 3.98 16.71 17.41
C GLU A 104 2.55 16.69 16.87
N VAL A 105 1.61 17.07 17.72
CA VAL A 105 0.20 17.21 17.35
C VAL A 105 -0.15 18.68 17.32
N ARG A 106 -0.69 19.13 16.18
CA ARG A 106 -1.21 20.49 15.97
C ARG A 106 -2.67 20.41 15.54
N ALA A 107 -3.35 21.54 15.44
CA ALA A 107 -4.76 21.58 15.04
C ALA A 107 -4.96 20.97 13.64
N GLY A 108 -5.37 19.69 13.58
CA GLY A 108 -5.59 18.95 12.33
C GLY A 108 -4.34 18.31 11.72
N GLU A 109 -3.18 18.40 12.36
CA GLU A 109 -1.92 17.88 11.81
C GLU A 109 -1.21 16.96 12.82
N LEU A 110 -0.68 15.85 12.30
CA LEU A 110 0.22 14.96 13.01
C LEU A 110 1.58 14.99 12.30
N VAL A 111 2.57 15.62 12.94
CA VAL A 111 3.92 15.75 12.39
C VAL A 111 4.81 14.74 13.09
N VAL A 112 5.47 13.89 12.29
CA VAL A 112 6.41 12.88 12.79
C VAL A 112 7.79 13.20 12.23
N ARG A 113 8.81 13.30 13.09
CA ARG A 113 10.20 13.61 12.75
C ARG A 113 11.15 12.59 13.39
N VAL A 114 12.33 12.43 12.82
CA VAL A 114 13.43 11.68 13.46
C VAL A 114 14.07 12.58 14.52
N ALA A 115 14.22 12.09 15.75
CA ALA A 115 14.86 12.84 16.82
C ALA A 115 16.37 12.90 16.59
N GLY A 116 16.97 14.10 16.64
CA GLY A 116 18.41 14.31 16.41
C GLY A 116 18.81 14.68 14.98
N ALA A 117 17.84 14.87 14.08
CA ALA A 117 18.07 15.59 12.82
C ALA A 117 17.79 17.08 13.05
N ASP A 118 18.66 17.74 13.80
CA ASP A 118 18.78 19.19 13.87
C ASP A 118 20.09 19.62 13.18
#